data_AF-A0A380FDX1-F1
#
_entry.id   AF-A0A380FDX1-F1
#
_cell.length_a   1.000
_cell.length_b   1.000
_cell.length_c   1.000
_cell.angle_alpha   90.00
_cell.angle_beta   90.00
_cell.angle_gamma   90.00
#
_symmetry.space_group_name_H-M   'P 1'
#
loop_
_entity.id
_entity.type
_entity.pdbx_description
1 polymer ?
#
loop_
_entity_poly.entity_id
_entity_poly.type
_entity_poly.pdbx_seq_one_letter_code
_entity_poly.pdbx_strand_id
1 'polypeptide(L)'
;MIGHILLSLPNNLTLVMIALAVIIAGTGLLKPNISTTVGELYDRNDVRRDAAFTLFYMGINLGSLLAPLITGYLQTRVSFHAGFLAAAIGMFCGLVVYAIKRKKNLGLAGRNVPNPLTKPEIKKFVLITLVVIVLFLLYLFVLHLNNALSIRKL
;
A
#
# COMPACT_ATOMS: atom_id res chain seq x y z
N MET A 1 8.78 -1.26 3.22
CA MET A 1 10.21 -1.54 3.44
C MET A 1 10.41 -3.02 3.71
N ILE A 2 9.93 -3.54 4.86
CA ILE A 2 10.11 -4.96 5.25
C ILE A 2 9.73 -5.94 4.14
N GLY A 3 8.52 -5.86 3.59
CA GLY A 3 8.13 -6.78 2.51
C GLY A 3 9.01 -6.69 1.25
N HIS A 4 9.58 -5.52 0.94
CA HIS A 4 10.48 -5.38 -0.22
C HIS A 4 11.88 -5.96 0.09
N ILE A 5 12.34 -5.86 1.34
CA ILE A 5 13.56 -6.53 1.82
C ILE A 5 13.40 -8.04 1.72
N LEU A 6 12.24 -8.59 2.13
CA LEU A 6 11.97 -10.03 2.02
C LEU A 6 12.03 -10.52 0.57
N LEU A 7 11.52 -9.74 -0.41
CA LEU A 7 11.63 -10.06 -1.84
C LEU A 7 13.05 -9.89 -2.41
N SER A 8 13.87 -9.05 -1.78
CA SER A 8 15.27 -8.86 -2.18
C SER A 8 16.17 -10.03 -1.78
N LEU A 9 15.74 -10.90 -0.87
CA LEU A 9 16.52 -12.06 -0.44
C LEU A 9 16.22 -13.28 -1.36
N PRO A 10 17.19 -14.17 -1.63
CA PRO A 10 16.97 -15.39 -2.41
C PRO A 10 16.00 -16.32 -1.67
N ASN A 11 14.83 -16.63 -2.24
CA ASN A 11 13.75 -17.28 -1.46
C ASN A 11 12.79 -18.18 -2.24
N ASN A 12 12.02 -18.94 -1.45
CA ASN A 12 10.95 -19.81 -1.89
C ASN A 12 9.60 -19.07 -2.00
N LEU A 13 8.61 -19.74 -2.60
CA LEU A 13 7.26 -19.20 -2.80
C LEU A 13 6.60 -18.73 -1.49
N THR A 14 6.84 -19.44 -0.38
CA THR A 14 6.28 -19.09 0.93
C THR A 14 6.72 -17.71 1.39
N LEU A 15 8.01 -17.37 1.26
CA LEU A 15 8.46 -16.04 1.67
C LEU A 15 7.93 -14.94 0.74
N VAL A 16 7.75 -15.23 -0.55
CA VAL A 16 7.09 -14.30 -1.48
C VAL A 16 5.67 -13.99 -1.00
N MET A 17 4.91 -15.01 -0.58
CA MET A 17 3.55 -14.81 -0.05
C MET A 17 3.55 -13.98 1.25
N ILE A 18 4.48 -14.25 2.16
CA ILE A 18 4.64 -13.46 3.39
C ILE A 18 4.99 -12.00 3.05
N ALA A 19 5.91 -11.79 2.11
CA ALA A 19 6.31 -10.47 1.68
C ALA A 19 5.15 -9.67 1.07
N LEU A 20 4.34 -10.31 0.22
CA LEU A 20 3.13 -9.71 -0.35
C LEU A 20 2.11 -9.37 0.73
N ALA A 21 1.87 -10.25 1.70
CA ALA A 21 0.97 -9.99 2.82
C ALA A 21 1.42 -8.75 3.63
N VAL A 22 2.72 -8.63 3.91
CA VAL A 22 3.31 -7.46 4.58
C VAL A 22 3.15 -6.18 3.74
N ILE A 23 3.33 -6.25 2.42
CA ILE A 23 3.13 -5.10 1.52
C ILE A 23 1.66 -4.67 1.51
N ILE A 24 0.73 -5.62 1.42
CA ILE A 24 -0.72 -5.36 1.44
C ILE A 24 -1.10 -4.66 2.74
N ALA A 25 -0.71 -5.24 3.89
CA ALA A 25 -1.00 -4.66 5.20
C ALA A 25 -0.39 -3.26 5.35
N GLY A 26 0.89 -3.09 5.01
CA GLY A 26 1.57 -1.80 5.09
C GLY A 26 0.97 -0.73 4.17
N THR A 27 0.59 -1.10 2.95
CA THR A 27 -0.03 -0.17 1.99
C THR A 27 -1.44 0.22 2.42
N GLY A 28 -2.20 -0.73 2.98
CA GLY A 28 -3.53 -0.49 3.54
C GLY A 28 -3.49 0.49 4.72
N LEU A 29 -2.43 0.46 5.52
CA LEU A 29 -2.23 1.43 6.60
C LEU A 29 -1.71 2.79 6.12
N LEU A 30 -0.94 2.84 5.03
CA LEU A 30 -0.30 4.08 4.59
C LEU A 30 -1.18 4.92 3.66
N LYS A 31 -1.76 4.32 2.61
CA LYS A 31 -2.47 5.06 1.54
C LYS A 31 -3.65 5.91 2.03
N PRO A 32 -4.61 5.39 2.83
CA PRO A 32 -5.72 6.21 3.28
C PRO A 32 -5.25 7.31 4.26
N ASN A 33 -4.33 6.96 5.16
CA ASN A 33 -3.89 7.87 6.24
C ASN A 33 -3.03 9.04 5.74
N ILE A 34 -2.23 8.85 4.68
CA ILE A 34 -1.43 9.96 4.14
C ILE A 34 -2.31 10.99 3.42
N SER A 35 -3.36 10.55 2.72
CA SER A 35 -4.30 11.44 2.03
C SER A 35 -5.14 12.24 3.02
N THR A 36 -5.60 11.61 4.12
CA THR A 36 -6.30 12.33 5.20
C THR A 36 -5.39 13.35 5.87
N THR A 37 -4.13 13.01 6.14
CA THR A 37 -3.16 13.93 6.73
C THR A 37 -2.93 15.18 5.85
N VAL A 38 -2.87 15.02 4.52
CA VAL A 38 -2.79 16.17 3.59
C VAL A 38 -4.06 17.02 3.67
N GLY A 39 -5.23 16.38 3.75
CA GLY A 39 -6.50 17.06 3.88
C GLY A 39 -6.66 17.83 5.20
N GLU A 40 -6.06 17.35 6.29
CA GLU A 40 -6.08 17.98 7.61
C GLU A 40 -5.07 19.13 7.77
N LEU A 41 -4.13 19.29 6.84
CA LEU A 41 -3.17 20.39 6.87
C LEU A 41 -3.81 21.75 6.55
N TYR A 42 -4.99 21.73 5.93
CA TYR A 42 -5.70 22.93 5.47
C TYR A 42 -7.16 22.89 5.94
N ASP A 43 -7.69 24.04 6.31
CA ASP A 43 -9.11 24.17 6.63
C ASP A 43 -9.99 23.86 5.40
N ARG A 44 -11.24 23.46 5.65
CA ARG A 44 -12.17 23.05 4.57
C ARG A 44 -12.38 24.14 3.51
N ASN A 45 -12.30 25.40 3.89
CA ASN A 45 -12.51 26.56 3.02
C ASN A 45 -11.19 27.19 2.53
N ASP A 46 -10.04 26.58 2.79
CA ASP A 46 -8.75 27.10 2.35
C ASP A 46 -8.52 26.76 0.86
N VAL A 47 -8.38 27.79 0.03
CA VAL A 47 -8.10 27.68 -1.40
C VAL A 47 -6.79 26.92 -1.72
N ARG A 48 -5.86 26.86 -0.76
CA ARG A 48 -4.58 26.14 -0.92
C ARG A 48 -4.73 24.62 -0.84
N ARG A 49 -5.85 24.13 -0.30
CA ARG A 49 -6.12 22.70 -0.14
C ARG A 49 -6.10 21.96 -1.47
N ASP A 50 -6.75 22.50 -2.49
CA ASP A 50 -6.83 21.89 -3.83
C ASP A 50 -5.46 21.89 -4.53
N ALA A 51 -4.70 22.97 -4.38
CA ALA A 51 -3.34 23.05 -4.87
C ALA A 51 -2.41 22.04 -4.17
N ALA A 52 -2.60 21.84 -2.86
CA ALA A 52 -1.85 20.83 -2.09
C ALA A 52 -2.16 19.40 -2.56
N PHE A 53 -3.43 19.07 -2.82
CA PHE A 53 -3.80 17.77 -3.40
C PHE A 53 -3.25 17.60 -4.83
N THR A 54 -3.20 18.66 -5.62
CA THR A 54 -2.60 18.63 -6.96
C THR A 54 -1.11 18.31 -6.89
N LEU A 55 -0.36 18.99 -6.02
CA LEU A 55 1.06 18.69 -5.78
C LEU A 55 1.28 17.28 -5.23
N PHE A 56 0.42 16.83 -4.32
CA PHE A 56 0.47 15.48 -3.77
C PHE A 56 0.30 14.42 -4.86
N TYR A 57 -0.73 14.55 -5.71
CA TYR A 57 -0.96 13.61 -6.81
C TYR A 57 0.08 13.70 -7.93
N MET A 58 0.61 14.89 -8.21
CA MET A 58 1.75 15.05 -9.11
C MET A 58 2.96 14.24 -8.62
N GLY A 59 3.26 14.28 -7.32
CA GLY A 59 4.31 13.47 -6.72
C GLY A 59 4.08 11.96 -6.87
N ILE A 60 2.84 11.50 -6.72
CA ILE A 60 2.48 10.08 -6.94
C ILE A 60 2.74 9.66 -8.39
N ASN A 61 2.28 10.47 -9.35
CA ASN A 61 2.46 10.19 -10.78
C ASN A 61 3.95 10.23 -11.19
N LEU A 62 4.72 11.15 -10.61
CA LEU A 62 6.16 11.19 -10.86
C LEU A 62 6.85 9.93 -10.30
N GLY A 63 6.47 9.50 -9.10
CA GLY A 63 6.97 8.26 -8.51
C GLY A 63 6.60 7.02 -9.33
N SER A 64 5.36 6.94 -9.83
CA SER A 64 4.91 5.81 -10.67
C SER A 64 5.58 5.78 -12.04
N LEU A 65 6.01 6.92 -12.57
CA LEU A 65 6.82 7.01 -13.78
C LEU A 65 8.27 6.55 -13.55
N LEU A 66 8.90 7.02 -12.49
CA LEU A 66 10.32 6.73 -12.22
C LEU A 66 10.55 5.31 -11.70
N ALA A 67 9.60 4.75 -10.95
CA ALA A 67 9.77 3.45 -10.32
C ALA A 67 10.05 2.33 -11.35
N PRO A 68 9.26 2.13 -12.42
CA PRO A 68 9.52 1.10 -13.43
C PRO A 68 10.83 1.31 -14.20
N LEU A 69 11.23 2.57 -14.43
CA LEU A 69 12.50 2.86 -15.11
C LEU A 69 13.68 2.37 -14.28
N ILE A 70 13.67 2.64 -12.98
CA ILE A 70 14.76 2.25 -12.06
C ILE A 70 14.71 0.74 -11.78
N THR A 71 13.56 0.23 -11.35
CA THR A 71 13.44 -1.19 -10.95
C THR A 71 13.52 -2.13 -12.14
N GLY A 72 12.97 -1.74 -13.30
CA GLY A 72 13.07 -2.50 -14.55
C GLY A 72 14.49 -2.53 -15.10
N TYR A 73 15.23 -1.41 -15.03
CA TYR A 73 16.64 -1.39 -15.40
C TYR A 73 17.47 -2.32 -14.51
N LEU A 74 17.29 -2.26 -13.18
CA LEU A 74 18.01 -3.14 -12.24
C LEU A 74 17.61 -4.60 -12.39
N GLN A 75 16.33 -4.88 -12.65
CA GLN A 75 15.84 -6.23 -12.87
C GLN A 75 16.45 -6.86 -14.14
N THR A 76 16.56 -6.11 -15.23
CA THR A 76 17.09 -6.61 -16.51
C THR A 76 18.61 -6.71 -16.54
N ARG A 77 19.34 -5.82 -15.86
CA ARG A 77 20.81 -5.75 -15.94
C ARG A 77 21.55 -6.38 -14.76
N VAL A 78 20.92 -6.49 -13.60
CA VAL A 78 21.57 -6.97 -12.37
C VAL A 78 20.87 -8.23 -11.86
N SER A 79 19.64 -8.09 -11.36
CA SER A 79 18.79 -9.20 -10.91
C SER A 79 17.43 -8.69 -10.44
N PHE A 80 16.44 -9.58 -10.36
CA PHE A 80 15.16 -9.29 -9.70
C PHE A 80 15.33 -8.80 -8.27
N HIS A 81 16.26 -9.41 -7.51
CA HIS A 81 16.56 -9.02 -6.14
C HIS A 81 17.06 -7.59 -6.03
N ALA A 82 17.91 -7.13 -6.96
CA ALA A 82 18.36 -5.75 -7.01
C ALA A 82 17.21 -4.76 -7.26
N GLY A 83 16.24 -5.13 -8.10
CA GLY A 83 15.02 -4.34 -8.31
C GLY A 83 14.19 -4.18 -7.03
N PHE A 84 14.00 -5.27 -6.28
CA PHE A 84 13.28 -5.22 -4.99
C PHE A 84 14.06 -4.45 -3.92
N LEU A 85 15.39 -4.55 -3.90
CA LEU A 85 16.24 -3.78 -3.01
C LEU A 85 16.11 -2.28 -3.28
N ALA A 86 16.13 -1.84 -4.54
CA ALA A 86 15.95 -0.44 -4.89
C ALA A 86 14.60 0.11 -4.41
N ALA A 87 13.53 -0.69 -4.51
CA ALA A 87 12.23 -0.31 -3.99
C ALA A 87 12.20 -0.29 -2.45
N ALA A 88 12.95 -1.17 -1.77
CA ALA A 88 13.14 -1.10 -0.31
C ALA A 88 13.86 0.20 0.10
N ILE A 89 14.91 0.59 -0.63
CA ILE A 89 15.65 1.85 -0.42
C ILE A 89 14.73 3.05 -0.64
N GLY A 90 13.94 3.08 -1.72
CA GLY A 90 12.98 4.15 -1.98
C GLY A 90 11.99 4.35 -0.83
N MET A 91 11.43 3.26 -0.30
CA MET A 91 10.55 3.32 0.86
C MET A 91 11.28 3.75 2.14
N PHE A 92 12.53 3.34 2.34
CA PHE A 92 13.35 3.79 3.47
C PHE A 92 13.61 5.30 3.41
N CYS A 93 14.01 5.82 2.25
CA CYS A 93 14.19 7.26 2.04
C CYS A 93 12.90 8.04 2.30
N GLY A 94 11.76 7.55 1.80
CA GLY A 94 10.45 8.14 2.10
C GLY A 94 10.14 8.17 3.60
N LEU A 95 10.43 7.07 4.31
CA LEU A 95 10.23 6.98 5.77
C LEU A 95 11.14 7.95 6.53
N VAL A 96 12.40 8.08 6.13
CA VAL A 96 13.37 9.03 6.72
C VAL A 96 12.90 10.47 6.52
N VAL A 97 12.51 10.83 5.29
CA VAL A 97 11.98 12.17 4.99
C VAL A 97 10.73 12.46 5.82
N TYR A 98 9.81 11.50 5.90
CA TYR A 98 8.62 11.62 6.74
C TYR A 98 9.00 11.79 8.22
N ALA A 99 9.92 10.98 8.75
CA ALA A 99 10.34 11.03 10.15
C ALA A 99 10.96 12.40 10.53
N ILE A 100 11.76 12.99 9.63
CA ILE A 100 12.39 14.30 9.85
C ILE A 100 11.38 15.42 9.69
N LYS A 101 10.54 15.38 8.64
CA LYS A 101 9.64 16.49 8.29
C LYS A 101 8.33 16.48 9.07
N ARG A 102 7.86 15.34 9.59
CA ARG A 102 6.55 15.23 10.28
C ARG A 102 6.37 16.25 11.40
N LYS A 103 7.38 16.41 12.27
CA LYS A 103 7.27 17.28 13.45
C LYS A 103 7.14 18.75 13.07
N LYS A 104 7.83 19.17 12.00
CA LYS A 104 7.85 20.57 11.55
C LYS A 104 6.67 20.90 10.62
N ASN A 105 6.29 19.97 9.75
CA ASN A 105 5.40 20.26 8.62
C ASN A 105 3.96 19.74 8.80
N LEU A 106 3.73 18.76 9.68
CA LEU A 106 2.40 18.13 9.84
C LEU A 106 1.69 18.55 11.12
N GLY A 107 2.41 19.04 12.13
CA GLY A 107 1.78 19.51 13.38
C GLY A 107 0.88 18.45 14.04
N LEU A 108 -0.41 18.76 14.15
CA LEU A 108 -1.45 17.86 14.69
C LEU A 108 -2.18 17.04 13.60
N ALA A 109 -1.92 17.29 12.32
CA ALA A 109 -2.54 16.55 11.22
C ALA A 109 -2.17 15.06 11.29
N GLY A 110 -3.18 14.20 11.14
CA GLY A 110 -3.10 12.75 11.23
C GLY A 110 -3.11 12.19 12.66
N ARG A 111 -3.29 13.02 13.70
CA ARG A 111 -3.40 12.56 15.11
C ARG A 111 -4.81 12.38 15.62
N ASN A 112 -5.77 13.11 15.07
CA ASN A 112 -7.17 13.02 15.45
C ASN A 112 -7.91 12.09 14.49
N VAL A 113 -8.83 11.28 15.02
CA VAL A 113 -9.73 10.46 14.21
C VAL A 113 -11.01 11.28 14.01
N PRO A 114 -11.24 11.90 12.83
CA PRO A 114 -12.33 12.88 12.68
C PRO A 114 -13.72 12.25 12.75
N ASN A 115 -13.82 10.97 12.39
CA ASN A 115 -15.06 10.21 12.43
C ASN A 115 -14.80 8.78 12.92
N PRO A 116 -14.78 8.55 14.25
CA PRO A 116 -14.62 7.21 14.79
C PRO A 116 -15.87 6.37 14.45
N LEU A 117 -15.65 5.11 14.05
CA LEU A 117 -16.75 4.18 13.78
C LEU A 117 -17.60 3.97 15.05
N THR A 118 -18.90 4.17 14.92
CA THR A 118 -19.84 3.85 15.99
C THR A 118 -20.00 2.32 16.13
N LYS A 119 -20.33 1.83 17.33
CA LYS A 119 -20.57 0.40 17.58
C LYS A 119 -21.51 -0.30 16.55
N PRO A 120 -22.63 0.30 16.10
CA PRO A 120 -23.46 -0.29 15.05
C PRO A 120 -22.78 -0.31 13.67
N GLU A 121 -22.01 0.71 13.31
CA GLU A 121 -21.27 0.73 12.04
C GLU A 121 -20.15 -0.31 12.02
N ILE A 122 -19.48 -0.56 13.15
CA ILE A 122 -18.51 -1.65 13.28
C ILE A 122 -19.18 -3.00 12.99
N LYS A 123 -20.35 -3.27 13.59
CA LYS A 123 -21.10 -4.52 13.32
C LYS A 123 -21.45 -4.66 11.85
N LYS A 124 -21.94 -3.59 11.22
CA LYS A 124 -22.27 -3.57 9.78
C LYS A 124 -21.02 -3.82 8.93
N PHE A 125 -19.91 -3.15 9.22
CA PHE A 125 -18.66 -3.31 8.48
C PHE A 125 -18.10 -4.72 8.60
N VAL A 126 -18.09 -5.28 9.82
CA VAL A 126 -17.66 -6.67 10.07
C VAL A 126 -18.55 -7.66 9.31
N LEU A 127 -19.88 -7.46 9.33
CA LEU A 127 -20.82 -8.31 8.60
C LEU A 127 -20.56 -8.27 7.09
N ILE A 128 -20.43 -7.07 6.51
CA ILE A 128 -20.14 -6.90 5.08
C ILE A 128 -18.82 -7.58 4.72
N THR A 129 -17.78 -7.35 5.53
CA THR A 129 -16.45 -7.94 5.30
C THR A 129 -16.52 -9.47 5.34
N LEU A 130 -17.24 -10.04 6.30
CA LEU A 130 -17.41 -11.48 6.44
C LEU A 130 -18.19 -12.07 5.25
N VAL A 131 -19.27 -11.41 4.82
CA VAL A 131 -20.05 -11.82 3.63
C VAL A 131 -19.16 -11.83 2.39
N VAL A 132 -18.35 -10.79 2.18
CA VAL A 132 -17.44 -10.72 1.03
C VAL A 132 -16.40 -11.84 1.07
N ILE A 133 -15.82 -12.14 2.24
CA ILE A 133 -14.88 -13.25 2.41
C ILE A 133 -15.55 -14.58 2.10
N VAL A 134 -16.77 -14.82 2.62
CA VAL A 134 -17.52 -16.05 2.37
C VAL A 134 -17.85 -16.21 0.89
N LEU A 135 -18.33 -15.15 0.23
CA LEU A 135 -18.60 -15.17 -1.21
C LEU A 135 -17.33 -15.44 -2.04
N PHE A 136 -16.19 -14.85 -1.65
CA PHE A 136 -14.91 -15.11 -2.30
C PHE A 136 -14.46 -16.56 -2.12
N LEU A 137 -14.58 -17.12 -0.91
CA LEU A 137 -14.26 -18.51 -0.64
C LEU A 137 -15.21 -19.48 -1.38
N LEU A 138 -16.50 -19.17 -1.44
CA LEU A 138 -17.48 -19.93 -2.22
C LEU A 138 -17.14 -19.90 -3.71
N TYR A 139 -16.75 -18.74 -4.24
CA TYR A 139 -16.30 -18.62 -5.62
C TYR A 139 -15.06 -19.49 -5.89
N LEU A 140 -14.05 -19.45 -5.01
CA LEU A 140 -12.88 -20.32 -5.10
C LEU A 140 -13.24 -21.81 -5.01
N PHE A 141 -14.18 -22.17 -4.14
CA PHE A 141 -14.66 -23.53 -3.99
C PHE A 141 -15.38 -24.02 -5.24
N VAL A 142 -16.26 -23.20 -5.83
CA VAL A 142 -16.93 -23.51 -7.11
C VAL A 142 -15.90 -23.68 -8.23
N LEU A 143 -14.89 -22.81 -8.32
CA LEU A 143 -13.82 -22.97 -9.30
C LEU A 143 -13.01 -24.27 -9.08
N HIS A 144 -12.83 -24.69 -7.82
CA HIS A 144 -12.13 -25.93 -7.47
C HIS A 144 -12.92 -27.16 -7.94
N LEU A 145 -14.24 -27.16 -7.69
CA LEU A 145 -15.14 -28.22 -8.18
C LEU A 145 -15.16 -28.33 -9.71
N ASN A 146 -15.02 -27.19 -10.40
CA ASN A 146 -14.96 -27.14 -11.86
C ASN A 146 -13.57 -27.46 -12.45
N ASN A 147 -12.60 -27.91 -11.63
CA ASN A 147 -11.20 -28.16 -12.03
C ASN A 147 -10.48 -26.98 -12.72
N ALA A 148 -11.06 -25.78 -12.70
CA ALA A 148 -10.51 -24.56 -13.29
C ALA A 148 -9.31 -24.01 -12.51
N LEU A 149 -9.13 -24.44 -11.26
CA LEU A 149 -7.97 -24.13 -10.42
C LEU A 149 -6.77 -25.07 -10.65
N SER A 150 -6.95 -26.19 -11.34
CA SER A 150 -5.82 -27.05 -11.70
C SER A 150 -5.19 -26.52 -12.98
N ILE A 151 -4.00 -25.93 -12.87
CA ILE A 151 -3.15 -25.71 -14.04
C ILE A 151 -2.74 -27.10 -14.51
N ARG A 152 -3.50 -27.66 -15.44
CA ARG A 152 -3.18 -28.92 -16.12
C ARG A 152 -1.77 -28.76 -16.67
N LYS A 153 -0.84 -29.57 -16.15
CA LYS A 153 0.55 -29.67 -16.62
C LYS A 153 0.54 -29.71 -18.15
N LEU A 154 1.12 -28.68 -18.77
CA LEU A 154 1.81 -28.81 -20.05
C LEU A 154 3.20 -29.38 -19.75
#